data_AF-R7WAW4-F1
#
_entry.id   AF-R7WAW4-F1
#
_cell.length_a   1.000
_cell.length_b   1.000
_cell.length_c   1.000
_cell.angle_alpha   90.00
_cell.angle_beta   90.00
_cell.angle_gamma   90.00
#
_symmetry.space_group_name_H-M   'P 1'
#
loop_
_entity.id
_entity.type
_entity.pdbx_description
1 polymer ?
#
loop_
_entity_poly.entity_id
_entity_poly.type
_entity_poly.pdbx_seq_one_letter_code
_entity_poly.pdbx_strand_id
1 'polypeptide(L)'
;MAYEPEKLCWCRPRRKAPRWISWSRQNPGRTYYTCVDAMHGGCGFLEWHDDPLPKFLSDLIGDLRDEVRRLRGETSVGVFEDDSAVVALPEAQRGREVVALE
;
A
#
# COMPACT_ATOMS: atom_id res chain seq x y z
N MET A 1 7.13 -16.83 -7.18
CA MET A 1 7.25 -15.39 -7.49
C MET A 1 8.59 -15.19 -8.19
N ALA A 2 8.57 -14.88 -9.49
CA ALA A 2 9.70 -15.14 -10.41
C ALA A 2 10.61 -13.94 -10.74
N TYR A 3 10.46 -12.80 -10.07
CA TYR A 3 11.33 -11.63 -10.26
C TYR A 3 12.57 -11.69 -9.36
N GLU A 4 13.63 -11.04 -9.85
CA GLU A 4 14.89 -10.79 -9.18
C GLU A 4 15.29 -9.30 -9.38
N PRO A 5 16.07 -8.69 -8.46
CA PRO A 5 16.38 -9.20 -7.12
C PRO A 5 15.11 -9.32 -6.27
N GLU A 6 15.16 -10.11 -5.20
CA GLU A 6 14.02 -10.24 -4.31
C GLU A 6 13.96 -9.15 -3.23
N LYS A 7 12.73 -8.78 -2.87
CA LYS A 7 12.44 -7.96 -1.70
C LYS A 7 11.90 -8.85 -0.59
N LEU A 8 12.37 -8.66 0.63
CA LEU A 8 11.98 -9.44 1.81
C LEU A 8 11.20 -8.57 2.79
N CYS A 9 9.98 -9.00 3.14
CA CYS A 9 9.15 -8.30 4.13
C CYS A 9 9.76 -8.38 5.54
N TRP A 10 9.17 -7.69 6.52
CA TRP A 10 9.68 -7.61 7.90
C TRP A 10 9.25 -8.77 8.83
N CYS A 11 8.54 -9.78 8.31
CA CYS A 11 8.17 -10.97 9.08
C CYS A 11 9.37 -11.75 9.63
N ARG A 12 9.11 -12.59 10.64
CA ARG A 12 10.04 -13.61 11.15
C ARG A 12 9.36 -14.99 11.01
N PRO A 13 9.87 -15.92 10.18
CA PRO A 13 10.98 -15.74 9.24
C PRO A 13 10.67 -14.69 8.15
N ARG A 14 11.75 -14.15 7.56
CA ARG A 14 11.68 -13.26 6.39
C ARG A 14 11.06 -14.02 5.22
N ARG A 15 10.21 -13.38 4.42
CA ARG A 15 9.54 -13.97 3.25
C ARG A 15 9.59 -13.02 2.05
N LYS A 16 9.67 -13.59 0.84
CA LYS A 16 9.63 -12.83 -0.42
C LYS A 16 8.32 -12.05 -0.52
N ALA A 17 8.44 -10.74 -0.63
CA ALA A 17 7.33 -9.80 -0.73
C ALA A 17 6.80 -9.78 -2.17
N PRO A 18 5.56 -10.21 -2.47
CA PRO A 18 4.95 -10.10 -3.80
C PRO A 18 4.98 -8.67 -4.35
N ARG A 19 5.16 -8.54 -5.67
CA ARG A 19 4.95 -7.29 -6.41
C ARG A 19 3.48 -7.21 -6.85
N TRP A 20 2.81 -6.13 -6.48
CA TRP A 20 1.40 -5.80 -6.75
C TRP A 20 1.29 -4.56 -7.65
N ILE A 21 0.13 -4.36 -8.26
CA ILE A 21 -0.24 -3.14 -8.99
C ILE A 21 -1.20 -2.35 -8.09
N SER A 22 -0.94 -1.05 -7.90
CA SER A 22 -1.85 -0.16 -7.18
C SER A 22 -3.02 0.28 -8.09
N TRP A 23 -4.23 0.23 -7.54
CA TRP A 23 -5.47 0.65 -8.20
C TRP A 23 -6.14 1.86 -7.53
N SER A 24 -5.42 2.52 -6.61
CA SER A 24 -5.87 3.71 -5.88
C SER A 24 -6.14 4.92 -6.79
N ARG A 25 -6.72 5.99 -6.25
CA ARG A 25 -6.85 7.27 -6.97
C ARG A 25 -5.52 8.01 -7.10
N GLN A 26 -4.64 7.98 -6.10
CA GLN A 26 -3.39 8.76 -6.12
C GLN A 26 -2.21 8.06 -6.81
N ASN A 27 -2.19 6.72 -6.89
CA ASN A 27 -1.10 5.95 -7.51
C ASN A 27 -1.66 4.84 -8.44
N PRO A 28 -2.50 5.12 -9.45
CA PRO A 28 -3.02 4.09 -10.35
C PRO A 28 -1.91 3.49 -11.23
N GLY A 29 -1.94 2.18 -11.46
CA GLY A 29 -1.01 1.46 -12.35
C GLY A 29 0.42 1.26 -11.81
N ARG A 30 0.87 2.09 -10.85
CA ARG A 30 2.19 2.01 -10.22
C ARG A 30 2.37 0.71 -9.42
N THR A 31 3.50 0.04 -9.54
CA THR A 31 3.75 -1.23 -8.85
C THR A 31 4.54 -1.07 -7.55
N TYR A 32 4.27 -1.95 -6.58
CA TYR A 32 4.86 -1.93 -5.25
C TYR A 32 5.04 -3.35 -4.72
N TYR A 33 5.97 -3.52 -3.77
CA TYR A 33 6.11 -4.73 -2.98
C TYR A 33 5.37 -4.57 -1.66
N THR A 34 4.73 -5.64 -1.18
CA THR A 34 4.20 -5.67 0.19
C THR A 34 4.27 -7.07 0.82
N CYS A 35 3.99 -7.18 2.11
CA CYS A 35 3.92 -8.46 2.82
C CYS A 35 2.94 -9.42 2.13
N VAL A 36 3.30 -10.70 2.01
CA VAL A 36 2.41 -11.74 1.46
C VAL A 36 1.09 -11.86 2.25
N ASP A 37 1.12 -11.61 3.56
CA ASP A 37 -0.06 -11.59 4.42
C ASP A 37 -0.66 -10.17 4.61
N ALA A 38 -0.39 -9.20 3.73
CA ALA A 38 -0.85 -7.81 3.93
C ALA A 38 -2.37 -7.68 4.17
N MET A 39 -3.18 -8.49 3.48
CA MET A 39 -4.64 -8.54 3.65
C MET A 39 -5.11 -9.16 4.98
N HIS A 40 -4.20 -9.74 5.77
CA HIS A 40 -4.48 -10.50 6.99
C HIS A 40 -3.69 -9.98 8.21
N GLY A 41 -3.37 -8.68 8.24
CA GLY A 41 -2.60 -8.08 9.34
C GLY A 41 -1.10 -8.39 9.31
N GLY A 42 -0.55 -8.62 8.11
CA GLY A 42 0.89 -8.82 7.91
C GLY A 42 1.76 -7.63 8.37
N CYS A 43 3.09 -7.83 8.35
CA CYS A 43 4.09 -6.98 9.02
C CYS A 43 4.26 -5.50 8.55
N GLY A 44 3.29 -4.90 7.86
CA GLY A 44 3.34 -3.49 7.45
C GLY A 44 4.36 -3.13 6.37
N PHE A 45 5.17 -4.09 5.88
CA PHE A 45 6.13 -3.84 4.80
C PHE A 45 5.44 -3.36 3.52
N LEU A 46 5.84 -2.18 3.04
CA LEU A 46 5.51 -1.65 1.72
C LEU A 46 6.72 -0.92 1.14
N GLU A 47 7.01 -1.14 -0.14
CA GLU A 47 8.08 -0.45 -0.88
C GLU A 47 7.63 -0.25 -2.34
N TRP A 48 7.67 0.97 -2.87
CA TRP A 48 7.37 1.21 -4.29
C TRP A 48 8.46 0.62 -5.19
N HIS A 49 8.08 0.02 -6.32
CA HIS A 49 9.02 -0.52 -7.31
C HIS A 49 9.34 0.51 -8.40
N ASP A 50 8.29 1.18 -8.90
CA ASP A 50 8.40 2.22 -9.92
C ASP A 50 8.34 3.61 -9.29
N ASP A 51 8.84 4.62 -9.99
CA ASP A 51 8.55 6.03 -9.70
C ASP A 51 7.04 6.36 -9.90
N PRO A 52 6.54 7.49 -9.38
CA PRO A 52 5.20 7.96 -9.69
C PRO A 52 5.02 8.13 -11.21
N LEU A 53 3.88 7.68 -11.75
CA LEU A 53 3.60 7.88 -13.17
C LEU A 53 3.48 9.40 -13.48
N PRO A 54 3.93 9.86 -14.67
CA PRO A 54 3.65 11.21 -15.15
C PRO A 54 2.17 11.54 -15.03
N LYS A 55 1.82 12.76 -14.57
CA LYS A 55 0.44 13.12 -14.20
C LYS A 55 -0.60 12.72 -15.27
N PHE A 56 -0.32 13.00 -16.55
CA PHE A 56 -1.16 12.62 -17.68
C PHE A 56 -1.51 11.12 -17.72
N LEU A 57 -0.55 10.22 -17.45
CA LEU A 57 -0.81 8.78 -17.41
C LEU A 57 -1.57 8.36 -16.15
N SER A 58 -1.29 9.01 -15.01
CA SER A 58 -2.05 8.80 -13.78
C SER A 58 -3.52 9.19 -13.93
N ASP A 59 -3.77 10.38 -14.50
CA ASP A 59 -5.10 10.89 -14.81
C ASP A 59 -5.82 9.94 -15.78
N LEU A 60 -5.20 9.63 -16.94
CA LEU A 60 -5.77 8.79 -17.98
C LEU A 60 -6.16 7.38 -17.50
N ILE A 61 -5.34 6.74 -16.65
CA ILE A 61 -5.68 5.43 -16.08
C ILE A 61 -6.85 5.55 -15.08
N GLY A 62 -6.91 6.65 -14.33
CA GLY A 62 -8.02 6.95 -13.42
C GLY A 62 -9.34 7.17 -14.18
N ASP A 63 -9.32 8.01 -15.21
CA ASP A 63 -10.47 8.34 -16.05
C ASP A 63 -11.00 7.12 -16.79
N LEU A 64 -10.12 6.33 -17.42
CA LEU A 64 -10.51 5.09 -18.12
C LEU A 64 -11.11 4.05 -17.16
N ARG A 65 -10.57 3.90 -15.93
CA ARG A 65 -11.13 3.01 -14.91
C ARG A 65 -12.54 3.44 -14.50
N ASP A 66 -12.73 4.73 -14.25
CA ASP A 66 -14.01 5.25 -13.77
C ASP A 66 -15.08 5.30 -14.89
N GLU A 67 -14.68 5.55 -16.14
CA GLU A 67 -15.53 5.40 -17.33
C GLU A 67 -15.93 3.93 -17.59
N VAL A 68 -15.00 2.97 -17.47
CA VAL A 68 -15.33 1.54 -17.59
C VAL A 68 -16.33 1.09 -16.52
N ARG A 69 -16.23 1.61 -15.29
CA ARG A 69 -17.22 1.36 -14.23
C ARG A 69 -18.58 1.95 -14.60
N ARG A 70 -18.62 3.21 -15.05
CA ARG A 70 -19.83 3.88 -15.51
C ARG A 70 -20.53 3.11 -16.63
N LEU A 71 -19.77 2.62 -17.62
CA LEU A 71 -20.27 1.80 -18.73
C LEU A 71 -20.78 0.41 -18.30
N ARG A 72 -20.24 -0.14 -17.20
CA ARG A 72 -20.69 -1.42 -16.61
C ARG A 72 -21.93 -1.28 -15.72
N GLY A 73 -22.38 -0.06 -15.43
CA GLY A 73 -23.42 0.20 -14.42
C GLY A 73 -22.92 0.01 -12.98
N GLU A 74 -21.60 -0.04 -12.77
CA GLU A 74 -20.98 -0.04 -11.45
C GLU A 74 -21.04 1.38 -10.87
N THR A 75 -22.22 1.76 -10.35
CA THR A 75 -22.49 3.10 -9.84
C THR A 75 -21.45 3.54 -8.81
N SER A 76 -20.63 4.51 -9.19
CA SER A 76 -19.72 5.19 -8.28
C SER A 76 -20.53 6.03 -7.29
N VAL A 77 -20.85 5.46 -6.13
CA VAL A 77 -21.17 6.27 -4.95
C VAL A 77 -19.97 7.19 -4.73
N GLY A 78 -20.22 8.51 -4.78
CA GLY A 78 -19.19 9.54 -4.64
C GLY A 78 -18.66 9.61 -3.22
N VAL A 79 -17.81 8.66 -2.84
CA VAL A 79 -16.99 8.77 -1.64
C VAL A 79 -15.95 9.86 -1.90
N PHE A 80 -16.21 11.05 -1.38
CA PHE A 80 -15.17 12.03 -1.13
C PHE A 80 -14.27 11.41 -0.05
N GLU A 81 -13.09 10.95 -0.44
CA GLU A 81 -12.10 10.43 0.52
C GLU A 81 -11.58 11.61 1.35
N ASP A 82 -11.90 11.60 2.65
CA ASP A 82 -11.42 12.57 3.62
C ASP A 82 -9.88 12.54 3.72
N ASP A 83 -9.26 13.68 4.04
CA ASP A 83 -7.84 13.98 3.78
C ASP A 83 -6.90 13.38 4.84
N SER A 84 -7.22 12.17 5.30
CA SER A 84 -6.71 11.56 6.54
C SER A 84 -6.22 10.12 6.33
N ALA A 85 -5.33 9.93 5.35
CA ALA A 85 -4.58 8.68 5.17
C ALA A 85 -3.43 8.52 6.19
N VAL A 86 -3.65 8.88 7.46
CA VAL A 86 -2.69 8.65 8.54
C VAL A 86 -2.65 7.16 8.89
N VAL A 87 -1.56 6.49 8.51
CA VAL A 87 -1.31 5.09 8.91
C VAL A 87 -0.99 5.08 10.41
N ALA A 88 -2.02 4.89 11.22
CA ALA A 88 -1.91 4.80 12.67
C ALA A 88 -1.08 3.59 13.07
N LEU A 89 0.20 3.82 13.39
CA LEU A 89 1.07 2.83 14.01
C LEU A 89 0.53 2.52 15.42
N PRO A 90 0.30 1.25 15.80
CA PRO A 90 -0.09 0.93 17.17
C PRO A 90 1.06 1.25 18.14
N GLU A 91 0.82 2.18 19.07
CA GLU A 91 1.75 2.44 20.18
C GLU A 91 1.74 1.28 21.17
N ALA A 92 2.57 0.28 20.91
CA ALA A 92 2.75 -0.88 21.76
C ALA A 92 4.24 -1.16 22.04
N GLN A 93 4.55 -1.44 23.30
CA GLN A 93 5.82 -1.98 23.78
C GLN A 93 7.10 -1.13 23.59
N ARG A 94 7.21 -0.04 24.37
CA ARG A 94 8.47 0.25 25.09
C ARG A 94 8.26 0.25 26.59
N GLY A 95 8.15 -0.94 27.15
CA GLY A 95 7.98 -1.14 28.59
C GLY A 95 9.26 -0.84 29.38
N ARG A 96 9.12 0.03 30.38
CA ARG A 96 9.72 -0.03 31.73
C ARG A 96 11.10 -0.71 31.87
N GLU A 97 12.10 0.11 32.20
CA GLU A 97 13.31 -0.32 32.92
C GLU A 97 13.53 0.57 34.16
N VAL A 98 14.18 0.02 35.19
CA VAL A 98 14.48 0.64 36.50
C VAL A 98 15.92 0.22 36.87
N VAL A 99 16.76 0.99 37.57
CA VAL A 99 16.67 1.88 38.75
C VAL A 99 17.80 2.94 38.67
N ALA A 100 17.93 4.01 39.47
CA ALA A 100 17.08 4.85 40.35
C ALA A 100 18.00 6.02 40.83
N LEU A 101 17.73 6.64 42.00
CA LEU A 101 18.56 7.66 42.70
C LEU A 101 18.53 9.07 42.05
N GLU A 102 18.35 10.18 42.77
CA GLU A 102 17.98 10.42 44.19
C GLU A 102 16.76 11.35 44.28
#